data_AF-A0A257ZJC0-F1
#
_entry.id   AF-A0A257ZJC0-F1
#
_cell.length_a   1.000
_cell.length_b   1.000
_cell.length_c   1.000
_cell.angle_alpha   90.00
_cell.angle_beta   90.00
_cell.angle_gamma   90.00
#
_symmetry.space_group_name_H-M   'P 1'
#
loop_
_entity.id
_entity.type
_entity.pdbx_description
1 polymer ?
#
loop_
_entity_poly.entity_id
_entity_poly.type
_entity_poly.pdbx_seq_one_letter_code
_entity_poly.pdbx_strand_id
1 'polypeptide(L)'
;MNQKLGGEVRSRASDFVQMMIFTTAAAMLLGLGAAWWNIRAIKPLHKLTDVMRNLAKGDTSVVIPDIRSKNEVGEIVSAVQVFRTNAVETEIIKRQQEAFAIETEIKRREFMTRLADEFSASVNAIIASFSTASAELHETAREMATIAEETAFKATAIAAASEQASVNVDAVVTMTGELGNTVAEIRRQVTTSTQATAEIVQDAENARAQITHLVAAAQKIGEVVKLISDITEQTNLLALNATIEAARAGEAGRGFAVVAAEVKSLAAQTASATSEIGNKITAMQSATMDSADMIERIASSIEQLNQVSTAIATVVTEQGAATGDIRANVSQAAAVTREVSGNMMAVSKTAEGTQQSSGKVLGASGMLSERADALRMQVESFITQLRAS
;
A
#
# COMPACT_ATOMS: atom_id res chain seq x y z
N MET A 1 101.45 -94.43 121.69
CA MET A 1 100.05 -93.96 121.77
C MET A 1 99.93 -92.48 121.38
N ASN A 2 100.41 -92.08 120.19
CA ASN A 2 100.34 -90.69 119.69
C ASN A 2 100.20 -90.59 118.15
N GLN A 3 99.78 -91.65 117.47
CA GLN A 3 99.65 -91.69 115.99
C GLN A 3 98.21 -91.93 115.49
N LYS A 4 97.24 -92.16 116.39
CA LYS A 4 95.83 -92.41 116.02
C LYS A 4 94.95 -91.14 115.93
N LEU A 5 95.42 -89.97 116.35
CA LEU A 5 94.63 -88.72 116.29
C LEU A 5 94.82 -87.90 114.99
N GLY A 6 95.88 -88.16 114.20
CA GLY A 6 96.16 -87.39 112.98
C GLY A 6 95.37 -87.82 111.72
N GLY A 7 94.77 -89.02 111.73
CA GLY A 7 94.06 -89.58 110.58
C GLY A 7 92.63 -89.05 110.41
N GLU A 8 91.92 -88.77 111.50
CA GLU A 8 90.50 -88.37 111.44
C GLU A 8 90.29 -86.90 111.07
N VAL A 9 91.28 -86.02 111.30
CA VAL A 9 91.20 -84.60 110.91
C VAL A 9 91.36 -84.43 109.38
N ARG A 10 92.10 -85.32 108.70
CA ARG A 10 92.32 -85.22 107.25
C ARG A 10 91.13 -85.72 106.43
N SER A 11 90.31 -86.63 106.96
CA SER A 11 89.09 -87.12 106.29
C SER A 11 87.99 -86.07 106.25
N ARG A 12 87.72 -85.36 107.37
CA ARG A 12 86.66 -84.34 107.41
C ARG A 12 86.96 -83.10 106.56
N ALA A 13 88.23 -82.79 106.33
CA ALA A 13 88.61 -81.70 105.42
C ALA A 13 88.32 -82.05 103.94
N SER A 14 88.45 -83.31 103.54
CA SER A 14 88.13 -83.78 102.18
C SER A 14 86.63 -83.70 101.89
N ASP A 15 85.80 -84.13 102.85
CA ASP A 15 84.33 -84.15 102.67
C ASP A 15 83.73 -82.73 102.59
N PHE A 16 84.29 -81.76 103.33
CA PHE A 16 83.83 -80.37 103.27
C PHE A 16 84.16 -79.70 101.92
N VAL A 17 85.33 -80.00 101.34
CA VAL A 17 85.73 -79.48 100.02
C VAL A 17 84.87 -80.07 98.90
N GLN A 18 84.53 -81.36 98.95
CA GLN A 18 83.65 -81.98 97.96
C GLN A 18 82.23 -81.42 97.98
N MET A 19 81.66 -81.13 99.16
CA MET A 19 80.33 -80.53 99.28
C MET A 19 80.27 -79.12 98.67
N MET A 20 81.33 -78.32 98.84
CA MET A 20 81.40 -76.95 98.32
C MET A 20 81.49 -76.91 96.78
N ILE A 21 82.19 -77.86 96.17
CA ILE A 21 82.30 -77.98 94.71
C ILE A 21 80.94 -78.33 94.10
N PHE A 22 80.17 -79.24 94.71
CA PHE A 22 78.84 -79.61 94.23
C PHE A 22 77.84 -78.45 94.29
N THR A 23 77.82 -77.67 95.37
CA THR A 23 76.92 -76.51 95.48
C THR A 23 77.24 -75.42 94.46
N THR A 24 78.52 -75.20 94.18
CA THR A 24 78.95 -74.18 93.21
C THR A 24 78.63 -74.59 91.77
N ALA A 25 78.81 -75.87 91.45
CA ALA A 25 78.44 -76.44 90.14
C ALA A 25 76.92 -76.40 89.89
N ALA A 26 76.11 -76.71 90.91
CA ALA A 26 74.66 -76.65 90.82
C ALA A 26 74.15 -75.21 90.61
N ALA A 27 74.74 -74.22 91.29
CA ALA A 27 74.39 -72.81 91.09
C ALA A 27 74.77 -72.30 89.69
N MET A 28 75.93 -72.70 89.15
CA MET A 28 76.31 -72.36 87.77
C MET A 28 75.39 -73.01 86.73
N LEU A 29 74.98 -74.27 86.92
CA LEU A 29 74.05 -74.94 86.01
C LEU A 29 72.65 -74.30 86.02
N LEU A 30 72.15 -73.90 87.19
CA LEU A 30 70.88 -73.16 87.29
C LEU A 30 70.98 -71.76 86.67
N GLY A 31 72.11 -71.07 86.87
CA GLY A 31 72.37 -69.76 86.25
C GLY A 31 72.46 -69.84 84.72
N LEU A 32 73.16 -70.83 84.18
CA LEU A 32 73.26 -71.08 82.74
C LEU A 32 71.91 -71.54 82.15
N GLY A 33 71.14 -72.35 82.87
CA GLY A 33 69.79 -72.75 82.49
C GLY A 33 68.81 -71.58 82.42
N ALA A 34 68.84 -70.69 83.41
CA ALA A 34 68.00 -69.48 83.45
C ALA A 34 68.38 -68.47 82.35
N ALA A 35 69.67 -68.32 82.05
CA ALA A 35 70.15 -67.47 80.96
C ALA A 35 69.74 -68.02 79.58
N TRP A 36 69.86 -69.33 79.36
CA TRP A 36 69.42 -69.97 78.12
C TRP A 36 67.90 -69.86 77.93
N TRP A 37 67.12 -70.04 79.01
CA TRP A 37 65.66 -69.86 79.00
C TRP A 37 65.26 -68.41 78.67
N ASN A 38 65.91 -67.41 79.27
CA ASN A 38 65.66 -65.99 78.98
C ASN A 38 65.95 -65.64 77.51
N ILE A 39 67.10 -66.06 76.98
CA ILE A 39 67.46 -65.79 75.58
C ILE A 39 66.49 -66.48 74.61
N ARG A 40 66.02 -67.69 74.93
CA ARG A 40 65.06 -68.45 74.11
C ARG A 40 63.64 -67.88 74.18
N ALA A 41 63.23 -67.32 75.31
CA ALA A 41 61.91 -66.72 75.50
C ALA A 41 61.78 -65.29 74.92
N ILE A 42 62.87 -64.49 74.95
CA ILE A 42 62.83 -63.06 74.56
C ILE A 42 63.10 -62.83 73.07
N LYS A 43 63.92 -63.67 72.40
CA LYS A 43 64.22 -63.53 70.96
C LYS A 43 62.96 -63.48 70.06
N PRO A 44 61.92 -64.30 70.27
CA PRO A 44 60.68 -64.23 69.49
C PRO A 44 59.92 -62.90 69.69
N LEU A 45 59.91 -62.36 70.91
CA LEU A 45 59.22 -61.11 71.25
C LEU A 45 59.85 -59.89 70.60
N HIS A 46 61.19 -59.83 70.51
CA HIS A 46 61.87 -58.76 69.78
C HIS A 46 61.50 -58.77 68.30
N LYS A 47 61.50 -59.94 67.66
CA LYS A 47 61.11 -60.07 66.25
C LYS A 47 59.65 -59.67 66.00
N LEU A 48 58.73 -60.04 66.89
CA LEU A 48 57.32 -59.65 66.79
C LEU A 48 57.12 -58.14 67.03
N THR A 49 57.89 -57.55 67.95
CA THR A 49 57.91 -56.10 68.17
C THR A 49 58.38 -55.34 66.92
N ASP A 50 59.41 -55.84 66.22
CA ASP A 50 59.88 -55.24 64.98
C ASP A 50 58.85 -55.35 63.85
N VAL A 51 58.21 -56.51 63.70
CA VAL A 51 57.10 -56.71 62.75
C VAL A 51 55.95 -55.75 63.05
N MET A 52 55.54 -55.60 64.31
CA MET A 52 54.48 -54.66 64.71
C MET A 52 54.89 -53.21 64.49
N ARG A 53 56.15 -52.84 64.73
CA ARG A 53 56.66 -51.49 64.46
C ARG A 53 56.63 -51.16 62.98
N ASN A 54 56.96 -52.10 62.12
CA ASN A 54 56.91 -51.92 60.67
C ASN A 54 55.46 -51.89 60.16
N LEU A 55 54.59 -52.74 60.70
CA LEU A 55 53.17 -52.73 60.38
C LEU A 55 52.48 -51.43 60.81
N ALA A 56 52.85 -50.87 61.97
CA ALA A 56 52.40 -49.55 62.44
C ALA A 56 52.92 -48.38 61.57
N LYS A 57 53.99 -48.59 60.81
CA LYS A 57 54.49 -47.63 59.80
C LYS A 57 53.82 -47.80 58.43
N GLY A 58 52.87 -48.74 58.29
CA GLY A 58 52.17 -49.03 57.04
C GLY A 58 52.87 -50.05 56.13
N ASP A 59 53.97 -50.68 56.58
CA ASP A 59 54.64 -51.73 55.82
C ASP A 59 53.99 -53.10 56.06
N THR A 60 53.12 -53.50 55.14
CA THR A 60 52.42 -54.79 55.16
C THR A 60 53.19 -55.93 54.48
N SER A 61 54.36 -55.63 53.89
CA SER A 61 55.22 -56.59 53.20
C SER A 61 56.06 -57.45 54.16
N VAL A 62 56.03 -57.12 55.46
CA VAL A 62 56.76 -57.82 56.52
C VAL A 62 56.41 -59.30 56.62
N VAL A 63 57.44 -60.13 56.75
CA VAL A 63 57.32 -61.58 56.94
C VAL A 63 57.18 -61.88 58.43
N ILE A 64 56.01 -62.37 58.83
CA ILE A 64 55.76 -62.82 60.20
C ILE A 64 56.53 -64.14 60.41
N PRO A 65 57.37 -64.27 61.45
CA PRO A 65 58.10 -65.50 61.73
C PRO A 65 57.16 -66.70 61.94
N ASP A 66 57.41 -67.84 61.28
CA ASP A 66 56.64 -69.09 61.48
C ASP A 66 56.99 -69.72 62.83
N ILE A 67 56.35 -69.21 63.89
CA ILE A 67 56.49 -69.69 65.26
C ILE A 67 55.28 -70.56 65.58
N ARG A 68 55.44 -71.89 65.47
CA ARG A 68 54.43 -72.87 65.90
C ARG A 68 54.59 -73.18 67.38
N SER A 69 54.07 -72.31 68.22
CA SER A 69 54.08 -72.48 69.67
C SER A 69 52.64 -72.46 70.21
N LYS A 70 52.30 -73.35 71.15
CA LYS A 70 50.97 -73.38 71.81
C LYS A 70 50.90 -72.51 73.07
N ASN A 71 51.83 -71.57 73.21
CA ASN A 71 51.91 -70.65 74.34
C ASN A 71 51.53 -69.22 73.91
N GLU A 72 51.64 -68.27 74.84
CA GLU A 72 51.27 -66.86 74.68
C GLU A 72 51.97 -66.19 73.49
N VAL A 73 53.18 -66.63 73.13
CA VAL A 73 53.91 -66.12 71.95
C VAL A 73 53.20 -66.54 70.65
N GLY A 74 52.64 -67.75 70.59
CA GLY A 74 51.86 -68.21 69.43
C GLY A 74 50.51 -67.49 69.27
N GLU A 75 49.87 -67.11 70.38
CA GLU A 75 48.68 -66.26 70.36
C GLU A 75 48.99 -64.86 69.83
N ILE A 76 50.12 -64.26 70.26
CA ILE A 76 50.58 -62.96 69.74
C ILE A 76 50.89 -63.06 68.24
N VAL A 77 51.56 -64.12 67.77
CA VAL A 77 51.83 -64.34 66.33
C VAL A 77 50.52 -64.39 65.54
N SER A 78 49.51 -65.08 66.06
CA SER A 78 48.19 -65.18 65.42
C SER A 78 47.47 -63.82 65.39
N ALA A 79 47.54 -63.04 66.47
CA ALA A 79 46.99 -61.69 66.52
C ALA A 79 47.70 -60.74 65.56
N VAL A 80 49.03 -60.82 65.45
CA VAL A 80 49.84 -60.05 64.47
C VAL A 80 49.50 -60.46 63.03
N GLN A 81 49.21 -61.74 62.78
CA GLN A 81 48.74 -62.24 61.49
C GLN A 81 47.39 -61.61 61.11
N VAL A 82 46.42 -61.61 62.03
CA VAL A 82 45.12 -60.95 61.82
C VAL A 82 45.30 -59.45 61.59
N PHE A 83 46.17 -58.79 62.37
CA PHE A 83 46.44 -57.36 62.22
C PHE A 83 47.06 -57.04 60.85
N ARG A 84 47.99 -57.87 60.36
CA ARG A 84 48.58 -57.75 59.02
C ARG A 84 47.53 -57.96 57.93
N THR A 85 46.69 -58.99 58.06
CA THR A 85 45.60 -59.24 57.10
C THR A 85 44.64 -58.05 57.04
N ASN A 86 44.20 -57.53 58.19
CA ASN A 86 43.34 -56.35 58.25
C ASN A 86 44.02 -55.11 57.65
N ALA A 87 45.32 -54.92 57.88
CA ALA A 87 46.08 -53.80 57.30
C ALA A 87 46.21 -53.91 55.77
N VAL A 88 46.44 -55.11 55.23
CA VAL A 88 46.44 -55.37 53.78
C VAL A 88 45.05 -55.13 53.19
N GLU A 89 44.00 -55.65 53.83
CA GLU A 89 42.62 -55.47 53.41
C GLU A 89 42.21 -53.99 53.41
N THR A 90 42.61 -53.24 54.44
CA THR A 90 42.38 -51.78 54.52
C THR A 90 43.06 -51.03 53.38
N GLU A 91 44.31 -51.37 53.04
CA GLU A 91 45.03 -50.75 51.91
C GLU A 91 44.39 -51.09 50.56
N ILE A 92 43.92 -52.34 50.36
CA ILE A 92 43.19 -52.75 49.16
C ILE A 92 41.87 -51.97 49.04
N ILE A 93 41.08 -51.90 50.13
CA ILE A 93 39.81 -51.15 50.16
C ILE A 93 40.07 -49.67 49.88
N LYS A 94 41.12 -49.08 50.46
CA LYS A 94 41.47 -47.68 50.24
C LYS A 94 41.82 -47.40 48.77
N ARG A 95 42.64 -48.25 48.14
CA ARG A 95 42.93 -48.13 46.69
C ARG A 95 41.70 -48.33 45.82
N GLN A 96 40.80 -49.24 46.19
CA GLN A 96 39.53 -49.43 45.48
C GLN A 96 38.62 -48.20 45.63
N GLN A 97 38.55 -47.59 46.81
CA GLN A 97 37.81 -46.34 47.04
C GLN A 97 38.41 -45.17 46.27
N GLU A 98 39.73 -45.03 46.25
CA GLU A 98 40.43 -43.99 45.48
C GLU A 98 40.21 -44.18 43.97
N ALA A 99 40.35 -45.41 43.45
CA ALA A 99 40.09 -45.72 42.04
C ALA A 99 38.61 -45.48 41.67
N PHE A 100 37.67 -45.90 42.52
CA PHE A 100 36.24 -45.67 42.32
C PHE A 100 35.88 -44.18 42.40
N ALA A 101 36.50 -43.42 43.30
CA ALA A 101 36.31 -41.97 43.41
C ALA A 101 36.82 -41.24 42.16
N ILE A 102 38.00 -41.61 41.66
CA ILE A 102 38.55 -41.06 40.41
C ILE A 102 37.64 -41.40 39.22
N GLU A 103 37.21 -42.66 39.10
CA GLU A 103 36.31 -43.10 38.02
C GLU A 103 34.96 -42.38 38.08
N THR A 104 34.41 -42.19 39.28
CA THR A 104 33.15 -41.46 39.49
C THR A 104 33.30 -39.99 39.10
N GLU A 105 34.41 -39.35 39.45
CA GLU A 105 34.66 -37.94 39.08
C GLU A 105 34.89 -37.77 37.59
N ILE A 106 35.57 -38.71 36.92
CA ILE A 106 35.70 -38.75 35.45
C ILE A 106 34.32 -38.87 34.80
N LYS A 107 33.51 -39.86 35.21
CA LYS A 107 32.15 -40.05 34.69
C LYS A 107 31.26 -38.83 34.93
N ARG A 108 31.39 -38.17 36.09
CA ARG A 108 30.68 -36.93 36.41
C ARG A 108 31.09 -35.80 35.48
N ARG A 109 32.39 -35.59 35.26
CA ARG A 109 32.92 -34.57 34.33
C ARG A 109 32.50 -34.81 32.89
N GLU A 110 32.57 -36.06 32.42
CA GLU A 110 32.13 -36.44 31.07
C GLU A 110 30.63 -36.19 30.89
N PHE A 111 29.81 -36.60 31.87
CA PHE A 111 28.37 -36.35 31.86
C PHE A 111 28.04 -34.85 31.86
N MET A 112 28.71 -34.07 32.71
CA MET A 112 28.52 -32.61 32.75
C MET A 112 28.96 -31.94 31.45
N THR A 113 30.07 -32.38 30.85
CA THR A 113 30.54 -31.86 29.54
C THR A 113 29.52 -32.15 28.44
N ARG A 114 29.01 -33.38 28.39
CA ARG A 114 27.99 -33.75 27.41
C ARG A 114 26.71 -32.93 27.57
N LEU A 115 26.22 -32.77 28.81
CA LEU A 115 25.07 -31.91 29.08
C LEU A 115 25.33 -30.46 28.69
N ALA A 116 26.54 -29.95 28.93
CA ALA A 116 26.96 -28.61 28.52
C ALA A 116 26.92 -28.46 27.00
N ASP A 117 27.42 -29.46 26.26
CA ASP A 117 27.46 -29.45 24.80
C ASP A 117 26.05 -29.53 24.20
N GLU A 118 25.19 -30.41 24.72
CA GLU A 118 23.78 -30.53 24.30
C GLU A 118 23.00 -29.25 24.60
N PHE A 119 23.17 -28.67 25.79
CA PHE A 119 22.55 -27.41 26.17
C PHE A 119 23.05 -26.25 25.28
N SER A 120 24.37 -26.15 25.07
CA SER A 120 24.98 -25.14 24.22
C SER A 120 24.47 -25.23 22.78
N ALA A 121 24.41 -26.43 22.20
CA ALA A 121 23.90 -26.64 20.86
C ALA A 121 22.42 -26.24 20.74
N SER A 122 21.58 -26.64 21.71
CA SER A 122 20.15 -26.32 21.72
C SER A 122 19.91 -24.81 21.85
N VAL A 123 20.61 -24.13 22.78
CA VAL A 123 20.43 -22.70 22.99
C VAL A 123 20.98 -21.89 21.82
N ASN A 124 22.13 -22.26 21.26
CA ASN A 124 22.67 -21.59 20.06
C ASN A 124 21.74 -21.74 18.85
N ALA A 125 21.08 -22.88 18.68
CA ALA A 125 20.09 -23.06 17.62
C ALA A 125 18.88 -22.12 17.80
N ILE A 126 18.38 -21.95 19.04
CA ILE A 126 17.29 -21.03 19.35
C ILE A 126 17.71 -19.57 19.11
N ILE A 127 18.91 -19.18 19.57
CA ILE A 127 19.45 -17.84 19.35
C ILE A 127 19.59 -17.54 17.86
N ALA A 128 20.16 -18.47 17.09
CA ALA A 128 20.30 -18.31 15.65
C ALA A 128 18.95 -18.12 14.96
N SER A 129 17.95 -18.94 15.30
CA SER A 129 16.58 -18.79 14.79
C SER A 129 15.97 -17.44 15.16
N PHE A 130 16.21 -16.95 16.37
CA PHE A 130 15.70 -15.67 16.85
C PHE A 130 16.37 -14.47 16.15
N SER A 131 17.68 -14.55 15.91
CA SER A 131 18.42 -13.55 15.13
C SER A 131 17.93 -13.49 13.69
N THR A 132 17.71 -14.64 13.03
CA THR A 132 17.13 -14.69 11.67
C THR A 132 15.74 -14.07 11.64
N ALA A 133 14.83 -14.47 12.53
CA ALA A 133 13.48 -13.91 12.58
C ALA A 133 13.47 -12.40 12.88
N SER A 134 14.39 -11.92 13.73
CA SER A 134 14.53 -10.49 14.02
C SER A 134 15.04 -9.71 12.81
N ALA A 135 15.98 -10.27 12.05
CA ALA A 135 16.47 -9.67 10.81
C ALA A 135 15.37 -9.58 9.73
N GLU A 136 14.57 -10.64 9.57
CA GLU A 136 13.43 -10.65 8.65
C GLU A 136 12.36 -9.61 9.04
N LEU A 137 12.05 -9.50 10.34
CA LEU A 137 11.13 -8.47 10.86
C LEU A 137 11.67 -7.06 10.62
N HIS A 138 12.98 -6.86 10.80
CA HIS A 138 13.62 -5.58 10.57
C HIS A 138 13.53 -5.16 9.09
N GLU A 139 13.81 -6.06 8.17
CA GLU A 139 13.72 -5.76 6.73
C GLU A 139 12.26 -5.52 6.30
N THR A 140 11.33 -6.39 6.71
CA THR A 140 9.90 -6.24 6.40
C THR A 140 9.37 -4.90 6.91
N ALA A 141 9.72 -4.51 8.14
CA ALA A 141 9.29 -3.24 8.71
C ALA A 141 9.91 -2.04 7.97
N ARG A 142 11.17 -2.15 7.52
CA ARG A 142 11.81 -1.12 6.69
C ARG A 142 11.08 -0.94 5.37
N GLU A 143 10.81 -2.03 4.65
CA GLU A 143 10.07 -2.01 3.40
C GLU A 143 8.67 -1.40 3.59
N MET A 144 7.95 -1.81 4.63
CA MET A 144 6.65 -1.24 4.97
C MET A 144 6.72 0.27 5.24
N ALA A 145 7.77 0.75 5.91
CA ALA A 145 7.95 2.18 6.15
C ALA A 145 8.16 2.96 4.85
N THR A 146 8.97 2.43 3.92
CA THR A 146 9.19 3.03 2.60
C THR A 146 7.92 3.05 1.76
N ILE A 147 7.17 1.94 1.71
CA ILE A 147 5.90 1.87 0.98
C ILE A 147 4.88 2.86 1.56
N ALA A 148 4.83 3.00 2.88
CA ALA A 148 3.95 3.94 3.55
C ALA A 148 4.31 5.40 3.20
N GLU A 149 5.59 5.77 3.24
CA GLU A 149 6.05 7.10 2.85
C GLU A 149 5.68 7.43 1.39
N GLU A 150 5.93 6.50 0.46
CA GLU A 150 5.58 6.67 -0.96
C GLU A 150 4.06 6.79 -1.16
N THR A 151 3.27 6.02 -0.40
CA THR A 151 1.81 6.06 -0.43
C THR A 151 1.29 7.41 0.07
N ALA A 152 1.84 7.94 1.16
CA ALA A 152 1.47 9.26 1.69
C ALA A 152 1.78 10.38 0.69
N PHE A 153 2.96 10.33 0.06
CA PHE A 153 3.36 11.28 -0.97
C PHE A 153 2.40 11.24 -2.17
N LYS A 154 2.12 10.05 -2.71
CA LYS A 154 1.18 9.87 -3.84
C LYS A 154 -0.23 10.32 -3.50
N ALA A 155 -0.73 9.98 -2.30
CA ALA A 155 -2.05 10.40 -1.85
C ALA A 155 -2.16 11.93 -1.79
N THR A 156 -1.14 12.61 -1.27
CA THR A 156 -1.09 14.08 -1.23
C THR A 156 -1.08 14.69 -2.64
N ALA A 157 -0.32 14.11 -3.58
CA ALA A 157 -0.30 14.56 -4.97
C ALA A 157 -1.68 14.39 -5.66
N ILE A 158 -2.36 13.26 -5.44
CA ILE A 158 -3.70 13.01 -6.00
C ILE A 158 -4.74 13.95 -5.37
N ALA A 159 -4.64 14.23 -4.06
CA ALA A 159 -5.52 15.20 -3.40
C ALA A 159 -5.40 16.60 -4.03
N ALA A 160 -4.16 17.08 -4.25
CA ALA A 160 -3.91 18.36 -4.91
C ALA A 160 -4.42 18.38 -6.36
N ALA A 161 -4.20 17.30 -7.12
CA ALA A 161 -4.73 17.18 -8.48
C ALA A 161 -6.27 17.19 -8.51
N SER A 162 -6.91 16.58 -7.51
CA SER A 162 -8.37 16.55 -7.38
C SER A 162 -8.94 17.93 -7.01
N GLU A 163 -8.23 18.71 -6.19
CA GLU A 163 -8.59 20.09 -5.88
C GLU A 163 -8.48 21.00 -7.11
N GLN A 164 -7.40 20.86 -7.89
CA GLN A 164 -7.27 21.54 -9.19
C GLN A 164 -8.38 21.15 -10.16
N ALA A 165 -8.76 19.86 -10.20
CA ALA A 165 -9.88 19.40 -11.01
C ALA A 165 -11.21 20.03 -10.54
N SER A 166 -11.44 20.19 -9.23
CA SER A 166 -12.62 20.90 -8.71
C SER A 166 -12.68 22.34 -9.20
N VAL A 167 -11.57 23.07 -9.22
CA VAL A 167 -11.50 24.45 -9.75
C VAL A 167 -11.89 24.48 -11.23
N ASN A 168 -11.36 23.55 -12.02
CA ASN A 168 -11.69 23.46 -13.45
C ASN A 168 -13.18 23.15 -13.67
N VAL A 169 -13.76 22.27 -12.84
CA VAL A 169 -15.18 21.94 -12.88
C VAL A 169 -16.05 23.16 -12.53
N ASP A 170 -15.70 23.94 -11.52
CA ASP A 170 -16.41 25.19 -11.18
C ASP A 170 -16.35 26.22 -12.32
N ALA A 171 -15.23 26.30 -13.05
CA ALA A 171 -15.14 27.12 -14.25
C ALA A 171 -16.13 26.64 -15.35
N VAL A 172 -16.28 25.33 -15.54
CA VAL A 172 -17.28 24.77 -16.47
C VAL A 172 -18.71 25.07 -16.02
N VAL A 173 -19.00 25.04 -14.71
CA VAL A 173 -20.32 25.47 -14.18
C VAL A 173 -20.60 26.92 -14.58
N THR A 174 -19.61 27.80 -14.47
CA THR A 174 -19.75 29.22 -14.84
C THR A 174 -20.02 29.37 -16.34
N MET A 175 -19.23 28.72 -17.19
CA MET A 175 -19.41 28.75 -18.65
C MET A 175 -20.76 28.17 -19.10
N THR A 176 -21.23 27.10 -18.46
CA THR A 176 -22.56 26.51 -18.75
C THR A 176 -23.71 27.37 -18.22
N GLY A 177 -23.47 28.19 -17.20
CA GLY A 177 -24.35 29.28 -16.78
C GLY A 177 -24.49 30.33 -17.89
N GLU A 178 -23.36 30.83 -18.41
CA GLU A 178 -23.34 31.81 -19.50
C GLU A 178 -23.97 31.28 -20.79
N LEU A 179 -23.71 30.02 -21.16
CA LEU A 179 -24.38 29.36 -22.29
C LEU A 179 -25.89 29.30 -22.09
N GLY A 180 -26.36 29.04 -20.88
CA GLY A 180 -27.79 29.07 -20.55
C GLY A 180 -28.42 30.46 -20.80
N ASN A 181 -27.71 31.52 -20.44
CA ASN A 181 -28.15 32.89 -20.71
C ASN A 181 -28.18 33.19 -22.22
N THR A 182 -27.16 32.78 -22.96
CA THR A 182 -27.09 32.93 -24.42
C THR A 182 -28.23 32.19 -25.12
N VAL A 183 -28.54 30.95 -24.69
CA VAL A 183 -29.67 30.18 -25.21
C VAL A 183 -31.00 30.88 -24.95
N ALA A 184 -31.18 31.46 -23.76
CA ALA A 184 -32.39 32.22 -23.44
C ALA A 184 -32.54 33.47 -24.31
N GLU A 185 -31.45 34.18 -24.56
CA GLU A 185 -31.44 35.37 -25.42
C GLU A 185 -31.71 35.02 -26.89
N ILE A 186 -31.11 33.95 -27.43
CA ILE A 186 -31.40 33.48 -28.79
C ILE A 186 -32.88 33.11 -28.90
N ARG A 187 -33.45 32.42 -27.90
CA ARG A 187 -34.89 32.08 -27.89
C ARG A 187 -35.77 33.32 -27.96
N ARG A 188 -35.43 34.37 -27.21
CA ARG A 188 -36.11 35.67 -27.24
C ARG A 188 -36.02 36.30 -28.63
N GLN A 189 -34.83 36.33 -29.23
CA GLN A 189 -34.61 36.88 -30.57
C GLN A 189 -35.39 36.13 -31.66
N VAL A 190 -35.43 34.80 -31.60
CA VAL A 190 -36.22 33.97 -32.53
C VAL A 190 -37.72 34.28 -32.41
N THR A 191 -38.22 34.45 -31.18
CA THR A 191 -39.61 34.84 -30.93
C THR A 191 -39.91 36.21 -31.56
N THR A 192 -39.04 37.20 -31.32
CA THR A 192 -39.16 38.54 -31.92
C THR A 192 -39.09 38.50 -33.44
N SER A 193 -38.19 37.71 -34.02
CA SER A 193 -38.07 37.54 -35.47
C SER A 193 -39.32 36.91 -36.08
N THR A 194 -39.91 35.91 -35.42
CA THR A 194 -41.15 35.27 -35.84
C THR A 194 -42.32 36.26 -35.84
N GLN A 195 -42.41 37.10 -34.80
CA GLN A 195 -43.44 38.15 -34.73
C GLN A 195 -43.27 39.20 -35.84
N ALA A 196 -42.06 39.70 -36.05
CA ALA A 196 -41.79 40.67 -37.12
C ALA A 196 -42.08 40.08 -38.52
N THR A 197 -41.77 38.80 -38.72
CA THR A 197 -42.05 38.09 -39.97
C THR A 197 -43.56 38.01 -40.21
N ALA A 198 -44.36 37.74 -39.17
CA ALA A 198 -45.83 37.72 -39.27
C ALA A 198 -46.41 39.09 -39.62
N GLU A 199 -45.86 40.18 -39.07
CA GLU A 199 -46.25 41.55 -39.43
C GLU A 199 -45.96 41.85 -40.91
N ILE A 200 -44.79 41.44 -41.41
CA ILE A 200 -44.41 41.62 -42.82
C ILE A 200 -45.32 40.83 -43.77
N VAL A 201 -45.75 39.61 -43.40
CA VAL A 201 -46.72 38.84 -44.19
C VAL A 201 -48.02 39.64 -44.34
N GLN A 202 -48.52 40.23 -43.25
CA GLN A 202 -49.75 41.03 -43.28
C GLN A 202 -49.60 42.27 -44.18
N ASP A 203 -48.45 42.94 -44.13
CA ASP A 203 -48.16 44.09 -44.99
C ASP A 203 -48.07 43.70 -46.47
N ALA A 204 -47.47 42.55 -46.79
CA ALA A 204 -47.42 42.03 -48.15
C ALA A 204 -48.82 41.70 -48.69
N GLU A 205 -49.70 41.12 -47.87
CA GLU A 205 -51.10 40.88 -48.24
C GLU A 205 -51.86 42.17 -48.52
N ASN A 206 -51.68 43.20 -47.67
CA ASN A 206 -52.27 44.52 -47.86
C ASN A 206 -51.78 45.18 -49.15
N ALA A 207 -50.47 45.15 -49.41
CA ALA A 207 -49.88 45.68 -50.63
C ALA A 207 -50.41 44.95 -51.89
N ARG A 208 -50.56 43.62 -51.83
CA ARG A 208 -51.15 42.82 -52.92
C ARG A 208 -52.60 43.23 -53.19
N ALA A 209 -53.40 43.47 -52.15
CA ALA A 209 -54.77 43.95 -52.30
C ALA A 209 -54.80 45.34 -52.98
N GLN A 210 -53.94 46.26 -52.56
CA GLN A 210 -53.82 47.60 -53.15
C GLN A 210 -53.45 47.56 -54.64
N ILE A 211 -52.48 46.71 -55.00
CA ILE A 211 -52.05 46.47 -56.37
C ILE A 211 -53.21 45.90 -57.21
N THR A 212 -53.97 44.96 -56.67
CA THR A 212 -55.15 44.38 -57.34
C THR A 212 -56.19 45.47 -57.65
N HIS A 213 -56.41 46.41 -56.72
CA HIS A 213 -57.27 47.57 -56.97
C HIS A 213 -56.72 48.50 -58.05
N LEU A 214 -55.40 48.73 -58.10
CA LEU A 214 -54.76 49.54 -59.14
C LEU A 214 -54.87 48.90 -60.52
N VAL A 215 -54.66 47.58 -60.65
CA VAL A 215 -54.86 46.85 -61.91
C VAL A 215 -56.29 47.03 -62.41
N ALA A 216 -57.29 46.82 -61.53
CA ALA A 216 -58.69 46.97 -61.89
C ALA A 216 -59.05 48.42 -62.30
N ALA A 217 -58.48 49.42 -61.63
CA ALA A 217 -58.67 50.83 -61.98
C ALA A 217 -58.04 51.16 -63.34
N ALA A 218 -56.80 50.71 -63.59
CA ALA A 218 -56.11 50.89 -64.85
C ALA A 218 -56.88 50.25 -66.02
N GLN A 219 -57.47 49.08 -65.80
CA GLN A 219 -58.30 48.38 -66.79
C GLN A 219 -59.56 49.18 -67.15
N LYS A 220 -60.27 49.72 -66.16
CA LYS A 220 -61.41 50.62 -66.38
C LYS A 220 -61.03 51.89 -67.15
N ILE A 221 -59.88 52.49 -66.83
CA ILE A 221 -59.40 53.65 -67.59
C ILE A 221 -59.09 53.26 -69.04
N GLY A 222 -58.48 52.09 -69.27
CA GLY A 222 -58.25 51.56 -70.60
C GLY A 222 -59.53 51.38 -71.42
N GLU A 223 -60.60 50.88 -70.80
CA GLU A 223 -61.94 50.79 -71.42
C GLU A 223 -62.49 52.17 -71.81
N VAL A 224 -62.35 53.17 -70.94
CA VAL A 224 -62.77 54.55 -71.22
C VAL A 224 -61.95 55.17 -72.36
N VAL A 225 -60.63 54.98 -72.37
CA VAL A 225 -59.74 55.46 -73.43
C VAL A 225 -60.11 54.84 -74.77
N LYS A 226 -60.44 53.54 -74.79
CA LYS A 226 -60.92 52.86 -76.00
C LYS A 226 -62.23 53.47 -76.50
N LEU A 227 -63.20 53.70 -75.62
CA LEU A 227 -64.47 54.36 -75.97
C LEU A 227 -64.25 55.78 -76.54
N ILE A 228 -63.33 56.56 -75.96
CA ILE A 228 -62.99 57.90 -76.47
C ILE A 228 -62.38 57.79 -77.87
N SER A 229 -61.50 56.81 -78.10
CA SER A 229 -60.91 56.56 -79.42
C SER A 229 -62.00 56.27 -80.45
N ASP A 230 -62.95 55.39 -80.13
CA ASP A 230 -64.07 55.02 -81.01
C ASP A 230 -64.97 56.23 -81.33
N ILE A 231 -65.30 57.06 -80.32
CA ILE A 231 -66.07 58.31 -80.49
C ILE A 231 -65.31 59.30 -81.37
N THR A 232 -63.99 59.40 -81.18
CA THR A 232 -63.15 60.33 -81.94
C THR A 232 -63.06 59.93 -83.41
N GLU A 233 -62.95 58.63 -83.69
CA GLU A 233 -62.98 58.09 -85.05
C GLU A 233 -64.33 58.36 -85.73
N GLN A 234 -65.45 58.12 -85.04
CA GLN A 234 -66.77 58.51 -85.53
C GLN A 234 -66.89 60.01 -85.78
N THR A 235 -66.38 60.85 -84.88
CA THR A 235 -66.42 62.30 -85.00
C THR A 235 -65.60 62.78 -86.20
N ASN A 236 -64.43 62.18 -86.45
CA ASN A 236 -63.61 62.44 -87.63
C ASN A 236 -64.34 62.05 -88.93
N LEU A 237 -65.03 60.90 -88.95
CA LEU A 237 -65.85 60.48 -90.10
C LEU A 237 -67.04 61.42 -90.34
N LEU A 238 -67.72 61.85 -89.28
CA LEU A 238 -68.81 62.83 -89.37
C LEU A 238 -68.32 64.18 -89.91
N ALA A 239 -67.18 64.67 -89.40
CA ALA A 239 -66.55 65.90 -89.86
C ALA A 239 -66.10 65.81 -91.33
N LEU A 240 -65.60 64.64 -91.75
CA LEU A 240 -65.26 64.37 -93.15
C LEU A 240 -66.49 64.43 -94.05
N ASN A 241 -67.58 63.76 -93.67
CA ASN A 241 -68.85 63.79 -94.39
C ASN A 241 -69.41 65.23 -94.48
N ALA A 242 -69.34 65.99 -93.39
CA ALA A 242 -69.75 67.39 -93.37
C ALA A 242 -68.87 68.26 -94.29
N THR A 243 -67.56 68.00 -94.36
CA THR A 243 -66.65 68.69 -95.29
C THR A 243 -67.00 68.42 -96.75
N ILE A 244 -67.35 67.16 -97.07
CA ILE A 244 -67.78 66.75 -98.41
C ILE A 244 -69.09 67.47 -98.80
N GLU A 245 -70.09 67.48 -97.91
CA GLU A 245 -71.38 68.11 -98.22
C GLU A 245 -71.27 69.64 -98.28
N ALA A 246 -70.41 70.26 -97.45
CA ALA A 246 -70.10 71.68 -97.53
C ALA A 246 -69.41 72.05 -98.85
N ALA A 247 -68.51 71.20 -99.36
CA ALA A 247 -67.91 71.39 -100.69
C ALA A 247 -68.95 71.24 -101.82
N ARG A 248 -69.94 70.35 -101.64
CA ARG A 248 -71.05 70.13 -102.59
C ARG A 248 -72.01 71.32 -102.66
N ALA A 249 -72.20 72.04 -101.56
CA ALA A 249 -73.02 73.26 -101.50
C ALA A 249 -72.35 74.53 -102.08
N GLY A 250 -71.08 74.45 -102.51
CA GLY A 250 -70.37 75.56 -103.17
C GLY A 250 -70.17 76.78 -102.27
N GLU A 251 -70.41 77.99 -102.80
CA GLU A 251 -70.25 79.27 -102.06
C GLU A 251 -71.12 79.34 -100.79
N ALA A 252 -72.32 78.73 -100.80
CA ALA A 252 -73.24 78.73 -99.65
C ALA A 252 -72.74 77.85 -98.48
N GLY A 253 -71.86 76.88 -98.73
CA GLY A 253 -71.32 75.95 -97.74
C GLY A 253 -70.02 76.40 -97.06
N ARG A 254 -69.43 77.53 -97.44
CA ARG A 254 -68.10 77.97 -96.99
C ARG A 254 -67.94 78.05 -95.47
N GLY A 255 -68.93 78.61 -94.76
CA GLY A 255 -68.91 78.68 -93.30
C GLY A 255 -68.96 77.30 -92.63
N PHE A 256 -69.76 76.39 -93.18
CA PHE A 256 -69.84 74.99 -92.74
C PHE A 256 -68.54 74.23 -93.01
N ALA A 257 -67.88 74.48 -94.14
CA ALA A 257 -66.60 73.85 -94.49
C ALA A 257 -65.49 74.19 -93.47
N VAL A 258 -65.44 75.44 -92.99
CA VAL A 258 -64.47 75.87 -91.96
C VAL A 258 -64.73 75.15 -90.64
N VAL A 259 -65.99 75.09 -90.19
CA VAL A 259 -66.35 74.36 -88.96
C VAL A 259 -66.04 72.87 -89.09
N ALA A 260 -66.38 72.25 -90.22
CA ALA A 260 -66.10 70.84 -90.44
C ALA A 260 -64.59 70.53 -90.45
N ALA A 261 -63.76 71.41 -91.03
CA ALA A 261 -62.31 71.29 -90.99
C ALA A 261 -61.75 71.45 -89.57
N GLU A 262 -62.28 72.38 -88.78
CA GLU A 262 -61.88 72.58 -87.38
C GLU A 262 -62.25 71.37 -86.50
N VAL A 263 -63.47 70.84 -86.64
CA VAL A 263 -63.90 69.61 -85.95
C VAL A 263 -63.01 68.43 -86.34
N LYS A 264 -62.65 68.31 -87.63
CA LYS A 264 -61.74 67.26 -88.11
C LYS A 264 -60.33 67.39 -87.48
N SER A 265 -59.81 68.61 -87.38
CA SER A 265 -58.53 68.91 -86.73
C SER A 265 -58.56 68.56 -85.24
N LEU A 266 -59.60 68.97 -84.51
CA LEU A 266 -59.81 68.63 -83.11
C LEU A 266 -59.93 67.12 -82.90
N ALA A 267 -60.64 66.41 -83.78
CA ALA A 267 -60.75 64.96 -83.72
C ALA A 267 -59.37 64.29 -83.92
N ALA A 268 -58.56 64.75 -84.88
CA ALA A 268 -57.20 64.23 -85.07
C ALA A 268 -56.29 64.47 -83.84
N GLN A 269 -56.35 65.67 -83.24
CA GLN A 269 -55.63 65.96 -82.00
C GLN A 269 -56.11 65.08 -80.84
N THR A 270 -57.43 64.90 -80.71
CA THR A 270 -58.02 64.06 -79.67
C THR A 270 -57.60 62.59 -79.84
N ALA A 271 -57.55 62.08 -81.07
CA ALA A 271 -57.11 60.72 -81.35
C ALA A 271 -55.63 60.52 -80.99
N SER A 272 -54.77 61.49 -81.34
CA SER A 272 -53.36 61.49 -80.95
C SER A 272 -53.18 61.49 -79.44
N ALA A 273 -53.88 62.39 -78.73
CA ALA A 273 -53.82 62.46 -77.27
C ALA A 273 -54.36 61.17 -76.60
N THR A 274 -55.43 60.60 -77.14
CA THR A 274 -56.02 59.34 -76.64
C THR A 274 -55.07 58.16 -76.84
N SER A 275 -54.35 58.11 -77.97
CA SER A 275 -53.30 57.12 -78.23
C SER A 275 -52.14 57.23 -77.24
N GLU A 276 -51.66 58.46 -76.96
CA GLU A 276 -50.63 58.68 -75.93
C GLU A 276 -51.10 58.25 -74.54
N ILE A 277 -52.34 58.58 -74.14
CA ILE A 277 -52.92 58.12 -72.87
C ILE A 277 -53.00 56.59 -72.85
N GLY A 278 -53.44 55.95 -73.94
CA GLY A 278 -53.47 54.49 -74.06
C GLY A 278 -52.11 53.85 -73.79
N ASN A 279 -51.04 54.38 -74.40
CA ASN A 279 -49.68 53.92 -74.14
C ASN A 279 -49.26 54.09 -72.67
N LYS A 280 -49.65 55.20 -72.02
CA LYS A 280 -49.40 55.41 -70.59
C LYS A 280 -50.16 54.43 -69.70
N ILE A 281 -51.40 54.09 -70.05
CA ILE A 281 -52.19 53.10 -69.31
C ILE A 281 -51.59 51.70 -69.44
N THR A 282 -51.18 51.28 -70.64
CA THR A 282 -50.49 50.00 -70.84
C THR A 282 -49.19 49.93 -70.05
N ALA A 283 -48.39 51.00 -70.05
CA ALA A 283 -47.18 51.07 -69.24
C ALA A 283 -47.47 50.97 -67.72
N MET A 284 -48.53 51.64 -67.26
CA MET A 284 -48.98 51.58 -65.87
C MET A 284 -49.48 50.18 -65.47
N GLN A 285 -50.22 49.50 -66.35
CA GLN A 285 -50.65 48.11 -66.15
C GLN A 285 -49.45 47.18 -66.02
N SER A 286 -48.47 47.28 -66.93
CA SER A 286 -47.24 46.47 -66.88
C SER A 286 -46.48 46.70 -65.57
N ALA A 287 -46.24 47.96 -65.19
CA ALA A 287 -45.54 48.28 -63.94
C ALA A 287 -46.28 47.78 -62.69
N THR A 288 -47.63 47.76 -62.74
CA THR A 288 -48.45 47.25 -61.64
C THR A 288 -48.38 45.72 -61.56
N MET A 289 -48.35 45.01 -62.69
CA MET A 289 -48.14 43.56 -62.75
C MET A 289 -46.74 43.17 -62.24
N ASP A 290 -45.70 43.88 -62.67
CA ASP A 290 -44.33 43.65 -62.20
C ASP A 290 -44.21 43.84 -60.68
N SER A 291 -44.93 44.84 -60.15
CA SER A 291 -45.01 45.09 -58.71
C SER A 291 -45.75 43.97 -57.97
N ALA A 292 -46.80 43.38 -58.56
CA ALA A 292 -47.52 42.24 -58.00
C ALA A 292 -46.61 41.02 -57.87
N ASP A 293 -45.90 40.66 -58.94
CA ASP A 293 -44.95 39.55 -58.98
C ASP A 293 -43.84 39.74 -57.94
N MET A 294 -43.34 40.97 -57.77
CA MET A 294 -42.32 41.28 -56.78
C MET A 294 -42.82 41.09 -55.34
N ILE A 295 -44.06 41.50 -55.04
CA ILE A 295 -44.69 41.28 -53.73
C ILE A 295 -44.88 39.78 -53.45
N GLU A 296 -45.28 39.00 -54.46
CA GLU A 296 -45.46 37.55 -54.30
C GLU A 296 -44.14 36.84 -54.01
N ARG A 297 -43.05 37.23 -54.68
CA ARG A 297 -41.70 36.74 -54.37
C ARG A 297 -41.23 37.13 -52.97
N ILE A 298 -41.56 38.34 -52.50
CA ILE A 298 -41.28 38.77 -51.11
C ILE A 298 -42.06 37.88 -50.15
N ALA A 299 -43.36 37.68 -50.34
CA ALA A 299 -44.19 36.83 -49.48
C ALA A 299 -43.63 35.40 -49.36
N SER A 300 -43.25 34.78 -50.49
CA SER A 300 -42.60 33.46 -50.48
C SER A 300 -41.28 33.43 -49.71
N SER A 301 -40.46 34.47 -49.84
CA SER A 301 -39.17 34.58 -49.13
C SER A 301 -39.39 34.72 -47.61
N ILE A 302 -40.42 35.46 -47.20
CA ILE A 302 -40.82 35.64 -45.80
C ILE A 302 -41.36 34.33 -45.21
N GLU A 303 -42.11 33.54 -45.98
CA GLU A 303 -42.56 32.21 -45.54
C GLU A 303 -41.39 31.25 -45.29
N GLN A 304 -40.38 31.27 -46.16
CA GLN A 304 -39.14 30.51 -45.94
C GLN A 304 -38.41 30.96 -44.67
N LEU A 305 -38.33 32.27 -44.39
CA LEU A 305 -37.75 32.80 -43.15
C LEU A 305 -38.51 32.33 -41.91
N ASN A 306 -39.84 32.23 -41.98
CA ASN A 306 -40.65 31.72 -40.88
C ASN A 306 -40.36 30.23 -40.60
N GLN A 307 -40.20 29.41 -41.63
CA GLN A 307 -39.82 28.00 -41.50
C GLN A 307 -38.43 27.85 -40.86
N VAL A 308 -37.46 28.64 -41.31
CA VAL A 308 -36.10 28.67 -40.72
C VAL A 308 -36.15 29.09 -39.25
N SER A 309 -36.91 30.13 -38.91
CA SER A 309 -37.06 30.60 -37.52
C SER A 309 -37.65 29.51 -36.62
N THR A 310 -38.64 28.76 -37.11
CA THR A 310 -39.24 27.62 -36.39
C THR A 310 -38.24 26.48 -36.18
N ALA A 311 -37.42 26.17 -37.19
CA ALA A 311 -36.36 25.18 -37.07
C ALA A 311 -35.31 25.60 -36.03
N ILE A 312 -34.89 26.87 -36.04
CA ILE A 312 -33.96 27.42 -35.04
C ILE A 312 -34.57 27.34 -33.64
N ALA A 313 -35.86 27.66 -33.46
CA ALA A 313 -36.53 27.57 -32.15
C ALA A 313 -36.46 26.14 -31.56
N THR A 314 -36.61 25.13 -32.41
CA THR A 314 -36.52 23.72 -32.02
C THR A 314 -35.10 23.39 -31.53
N VAL A 315 -34.09 23.72 -32.33
CA VAL A 315 -32.67 23.50 -32.00
C VAL A 315 -32.27 24.23 -30.72
N VAL A 316 -32.71 25.47 -30.53
CA VAL A 316 -32.44 26.27 -29.33
C VAL A 316 -33.08 25.66 -28.08
N THR A 317 -34.23 25.02 -28.21
CA THR A 317 -34.88 24.30 -27.10
C THR A 317 -34.09 23.06 -26.71
N GLU A 318 -33.67 22.25 -27.69
CA GLU A 318 -32.82 21.07 -27.46
C GLU A 318 -31.46 21.45 -26.86
N GLN A 319 -30.83 22.51 -27.39
CA GLN A 319 -29.57 23.03 -26.86
C GLN A 319 -29.70 23.52 -25.42
N GLY A 320 -30.86 24.10 -25.06
CA GLY A 320 -31.18 24.46 -23.68
C GLY A 320 -31.25 23.25 -22.74
N ALA A 321 -31.89 22.16 -23.18
CA ALA A 321 -31.94 20.91 -22.42
C ALA A 321 -30.54 20.31 -22.25
N ALA A 322 -29.76 20.20 -23.33
CA ALA A 322 -28.39 19.70 -23.30
C ALA A 322 -27.48 20.53 -22.38
N THR A 323 -27.64 21.86 -22.36
CA THR A 323 -26.90 22.75 -21.44
C THR A 323 -27.28 22.47 -19.97
N GLY A 324 -28.54 22.16 -19.71
CA GLY A 324 -29.02 21.72 -18.39
C GLY A 324 -28.40 20.40 -17.95
N ASP A 325 -28.36 19.41 -18.85
CA ASP A 325 -27.76 18.10 -18.58
C ASP A 325 -26.25 18.20 -18.31
N ILE A 326 -25.53 19.03 -19.08
CA ILE A 326 -24.11 19.31 -18.84
C ILE A 326 -23.93 19.88 -17.45
N ARG A 327 -24.75 20.86 -17.04
CA ARG A 327 -24.66 21.47 -15.71
C ARG A 327 -24.86 20.44 -14.60
N ALA A 328 -25.83 19.54 -14.74
CA ALA A 328 -26.07 18.46 -13.78
C ALA A 328 -24.87 17.50 -13.68
N ASN A 329 -24.34 17.05 -14.82
CA ASN A 329 -23.17 16.16 -14.86
C ASN A 329 -21.91 16.80 -14.28
N VAL A 330 -21.68 18.08 -14.56
CA VAL A 330 -20.55 18.86 -14.03
C VAL A 330 -20.68 19.02 -12.51
N SER A 331 -21.88 19.28 -11.98
CA SER A 331 -22.11 19.34 -10.54
C SER A 331 -21.83 18.00 -9.85
N GLN A 332 -22.19 16.88 -10.49
CA GLN A 332 -21.87 15.55 -9.98
C GLN A 332 -20.36 15.30 -10.01
N ALA A 333 -19.69 15.67 -11.10
CA ALA A 333 -18.23 15.56 -11.21
C ALA A 333 -17.51 16.37 -10.11
N ALA A 334 -18.02 17.55 -9.75
CA ALA A 334 -17.49 18.37 -8.65
C ALA A 334 -17.59 17.67 -7.29
N ALA A 335 -18.71 16.99 -7.04
CA ALA A 335 -18.90 16.23 -5.80
C ALA A 335 -17.89 15.07 -5.72
N VAL A 336 -17.72 14.33 -6.83
CA VAL A 336 -16.79 13.20 -6.91
C VAL A 336 -15.33 13.66 -6.73
N THR A 337 -14.90 14.76 -7.34
CA THR A 337 -13.51 15.26 -7.15
C THR A 337 -13.24 15.68 -5.71
N ARG A 338 -14.21 16.29 -5.02
CA ARG A 338 -14.09 16.60 -3.59
C ARG A 338 -14.02 15.34 -2.72
N GLU A 339 -14.83 14.33 -3.04
CA GLU A 339 -14.80 13.04 -2.36
C GLU A 339 -13.45 12.34 -2.53
N VAL A 340 -12.90 12.30 -3.75
CA VAL A 340 -11.58 11.73 -4.02
C VAL A 340 -10.49 12.45 -3.22
N SER A 341 -10.52 13.79 -3.16
CA SER A 341 -9.58 14.55 -2.33
C SER A 341 -9.66 14.16 -0.85
N GLY A 342 -10.87 14.08 -0.30
CA GLY A 342 -11.10 13.64 1.08
C GLY A 342 -10.61 12.21 1.35
N ASN A 343 -10.90 11.28 0.44
CA ASN A 343 -10.44 9.90 0.52
C ASN A 343 -8.92 9.80 0.48
N MET A 344 -8.25 10.61 -0.35
CA MET A 344 -6.79 10.64 -0.41
C MET A 344 -6.16 11.21 0.86
N MET A 345 -6.76 12.20 1.52
CA MET A 345 -6.31 12.63 2.84
C MET A 345 -6.41 11.50 3.88
N ALA A 346 -7.47 10.69 3.84
CA ALA A 346 -7.61 9.53 4.72
C ALA A 346 -6.57 8.43 4.42
N VAL A 347 -6.26 8.19 3.15
CA VAL A 347 -5.18 7.27 2.73
C VAL A 347 -3.83 7.77 3.21
N SER A 348 -3.53 9.06 3.06
CA SER A 348 -2.28 9.67 3.55
C SER A 348 -2.12 9.46 5.06
N LYS A 349 -3.16 9.76 5.84
CA LYS A 349 -3.17 9.54 7.30
C LYS A 349 -3.00 8.06 7.68
N THR A 350 -3.59 7.15 6.91
CA THR A 350 -3.44 5.70 7.14
C THR A 350 -2.01 5.26 6.87
N ALA A 351 -1.39 5.79 5.81
CA ALA A 351 0.00 5.54 5.48
C ALA A 351 0.95 6.07 6.57
N GLU A 352 0.74 7.27 7.10
CA GLU A 352 1.47 7.79 8.27
C GLU A 352 1.36 6.84 9.49
N GLY A 353 0.18 6.29 9.73
CA GLY A 353 -0.05 5.28 10.79
C GLY A 353 0.74 3.98 10.58
N THR A 354 0.81 3.52 9.33
CA THR A 354 1.65 2.37 8.94
C THR A 354 3.12 2.69 9.15
N GLN A 355 3.60 3.86 8.72
CA GLN A 355 4.99 4.29 8.91
C GLN A 355 5.36 4.31 10.41
N GLN A 356 4.49 4.84 11.26
CA GLN A 356 4.71 4.83 12.72
C GLN A 356 4.77 3.40 13.27
N SER A 357 3.87 2.52 12.83
CA SER A 357 3.82 1.13 13.28
C SER A 357 5.05 0.34 12.86
N SER A 358 5.49 0.51 11.61
CA SER A 358 6.75 -0.02 11.10
C SER A 358 7.95 0.47 11.89
N GLY A 359 7.99 1.75 12.26
CA GLY A 359 9.03 2.30 13.14
C GLY A 359 9.08 1.61 14.51
N LYS A 360 7.93 1.25 15.09
CA LYS A 360 7.87 0.47 16.34
C LYS A 360 8.39 -0.95 16.15
N VAL A 361 8.06 -1.60 15.03
CA VAL A 361 8.55 -2.96 14.71
C VAL A 361 10.07 -2.95 14.49
N LEU A 362 10.61 -1.96 13.75
CA LEU A 362 12.05 -1.74 13.58
C LEU A 362 12.77 -1.62 14.92
N GLY A 363 12.25 -0.78 15.83
CA GLY A 363 12.81 -0.64 17.17
C GLY A 363 12.74 -1.93 17.99
N ALA A 364 11.61 -2.65 17.91
CA ALA A 364 11.43 -3.91 18.62
C ALA A 364 12.37 -5.01 18.09
N SER A 365 12.51 -5.17 16.78
CA SER A 365 13.40 -6.17 16.19
C SER A 365 14.88 -5.85 16.45
N GLY A 366 15.27 -4.57 16.47
CA GLY A 366 16.59 -4.13 16.91
C GLY A 366 16.89 -4.55 18.35
N MET A 367 15.97 -4.29 19.29
CA MET A 367 16.12 -4.73 20.69
C MET A 367 16.18 -6.26 20.81
N LEU A 368 15.38 -6.99 20.02
CA LEU A 368 15.42 -8.46 20.03
C LEU A 368 16.77 -9.00 19.56
N SER A 369 17.36 -8.40 18.52
CA SER A 369 18.70 -8.76 18.05
C SER A 369 19.76 -8.51 19.13
N GLU A 370 19.74 -7.36 19.79
CA GLU A 370 20.67 -7.05 20.90
C GLU A 370 20.53 -8.03 22.06
N ARG A 371 19.29 -8.42 22.41
CA ARG A 371 19.03 -9.41 23.47
C ARG A 371 19.50 -10.81 23.09
N ALA A 372 19.37 -11.21 21.82
CA ALA A 372 19.87 -12.48 21.31
C ALA A 372 21.40 -12.55 21.42
N ASP A 373 22.10 -11.49 21.02
CA ASP A 373 23.56 -11.41 21.12
C ASP A 373 24.03 -11.41 22.59
N ALA A 374 23.33 -10.69 23.47
CA ALA A 374 23.63 -10.71 24.90
C ALA A 374 23.46 -12.12 25.50
N LEU A 375 22.40 -12.84 25.13
CA LEU A 375 22.16 -14.21 25.56
C LEU A 375 23.26 -15.16 25.05
N ARG A 376 23.68 -15.00 23.79
CA ARG A 376 24.79 -15.78 23.19
C ARG A 376 26.06 -15.64 24.01
N MET A 377 26.46 -14.41 24.32
CA MET A 377 27.66 -14.13 25.12
C MET A 377 27.55 -14.71 26.55
N GLN A 378 26.37 -14.64 27.19
CA GLN A 378 26.16 -15.22 28.51
C GLN A 378 26.27 -16.75 28.50
N VAL A 379 25.70 -17.41 27.48
CA VAL A 379 25.76 -18.87 27.32
C VAL A 379 27.18 -19.32 27.04
N GLU A 380 27.91 -18.67 26.12
CA GLU A 380 29.32 -18.95 25.84
C GLU A 380 30.19 -18.83 27.12
N SER A 381 29.97 -17.77 27.91
CA SER A 381 30.66 -17.57 29.20
C SER A 381 30.33 -18.67 30.21
N PHE A 382 29.05 -19.02 30.37
CA PHE A 382 28.61 -20.07 31.29
C PHE A 382 29.19 -21.44 30.93
N ILE A 383 29.17 -21.82 29.66
CA ILE A 383 29.75 -23.08 29.18
C ILE A 383 31.26 -23.12 29.41
N THR A 384 31.95 -22.00 29.18
CA THR A 384 33.39 -21.89 29.44
C THR A 384 33.71 -22.10 30.92
N GLN A 385 32.92 -21.50 31.82
CA GLN A 385 33.08 -21.70 33.27
C GLN A 385 32.78 -23.14 33.70
N LEU A 386 31.73 -23.75 33.15
CA LEU A 386 31.34 -25.12 33.47
C LEU A 386 32.37 -26.16 33.00
N ARG A 387 33.07 -25.90 31.89
CA ARG A 387 34.18 -26.74 31.39
C ARG A 387 35.47 -26.57 32.20
N ALA A 388 35.63 -25.44 32.90
CA ALA A 388 36.82 -25.15 33.70
C ALA A 388 36.75 -25.74 35.12
N SER A 389 35.55 -26.07 35.62
CA SER A 389 35.29 -26.76 36.90
C SER A 389 35.33 -28.28 36.75
#